data_AF-A0A915LYV4-F1
#
_entry.id   AF-A0A915LYV4-F1
#
_cell.length_a   1.000
_cell.length_b   1.000
_cell.length_c   1.000
_cell.angle_alpha   90.00
_cell.angle_beta   90.00
_cell.angle_gamma   90.00
#
_symmetry.space_group_name_H-M   'P 1'
#
loop_
_entity.id
_entity.type
_entity.pdbx_description
1 polymer ?
#
loop_
_entity_poly.entity_id
_entity_poly.type
_entity_poly.pdbx_seq_one_letter_code
_entity_poly.pdbx_strand_id
1 'polypeptide(L)'
;MKSSPSGQDVSSPTAGVHFISPSERRREDNSSSNVGFFIKRRWRCIFGVLSALLMATAVILGSFIVFMILMSEAKRRAKTEETQYLKGLVDTINNASDVRWKARFNPFGIRVQDFSHKSLKNLTAIKEYVAHLERELEDFPDSKLPRHFDAREKWSLCPSIHQIPNQGGCGSSLDVIECCSVCGNCFGGDPLKAMVYWALEGVVTGGPDGCHPYTVNAECGTPCSRM
;
A
#
# COMPACT_ATOMS: atom_id res chain seq x y z
N MET A 1 -65.09 91.88 41.83
CA MET A 1 -63.85 91.17 41.46
C MET A 1 -64.08 89.67 41.61
N LYS A 2 -63.66 88.91 40.58
CA LYS A 2 -63.47 87.45 40.41
C LYS A 2 -63.44 86.62 41.72
N SER A 3 -64.29 85.59 41.94
CA SER A 3 -64.38 84.20 41.36
C SER A 3 -63.16 83.32 41.70
N SER A 4 -63.11 82.27 42.55
CA SER A 4 -64.02 81.23 43.11
C SER A 4 -64.46 80.05 42.21
N PRO A 5 -64.65 78.83 42.78
CA PRO A 5 -64.18 77.53 42.23
C PRO A 5 -65.28 76.43 42.12
N SER A 6 -64.87 75.17 41.88
CA SER A 6 -65.54 73.88 42.24
C SER A 6 -66.76 73.34 41.43
N GLY A 7 -66.93 72.00 41.44
CA GLY A 7 -68.10 71.19 41.00
C GLY A 7 -67.75 70.18 39.87
N GLN A 8 -67.74 68.85 40.04
CA GLN A 8 -68.78 67.80 40.26
C GLN A 8 -69.73 67.47 39.09
N ASP A 9 -69.78 66.16 38.79
CA ASP A 9 -70.90 65.28 38.37
C ASP A 9 -71.49 65.17 36.93
N VAL A 10 -71.42 63.90 36.45
CA VAL A 10 -72.48 63.00 35.91
C VAL A 10 -73.23 63.35 34.60
N SER A 11 -73.16 62.43 33.63
CA SER A 11 -74.34 61.84 32.93
C SER A 11 -73.99 60.70 31.95
N SER A 12 -74.70 59.58 32.07
CA SER A 12 -74.93 58.53 31.04
C SER A 12 -76.25 58.82 30.30
N PRO A 13 -76.74 58.00 29.34
CA PRO A 13 -76.10 57.14 28.33
C PRO A 13 -76.67 57.44 26.91
N THR A 14 -76.11 56.86 25.82
CA THR A 14 -76.93 56.28 24.71
C THR A 14 -76.08 55.59 23.64
N ALA A 15 -76.53 54.40 23.26
CA ALA A 15 -76.06 53.63 22.13
C ALA A 15 -76.57 54.22 20.80
N GLY A 16 -75.75 54.17 19.76
CA GLY A 16 -76.11 54.55 18.40
C GLY A 16 -75.12 53.97 17.40
N VAL A 17 -75.40 52.75 16.94
CA VAL A 17 -74.72 52.12 15.80
C VAL A 17 -75.23 52.79 14.52
N HIS A 18 -74.35 53.30 13.67
CA HIS A 18 -74.65 53.41 12.24
C HIS A 18 -73.40 53.23 11.36
N PHE A 19 -73.60 52.34 10.38
CA PHE A 19 -72.67 51.71 9.44
C PHE A 19 -72.17 52.64 8.30
N ILE A 20 -71.15 52.12 7.59
CA ILE A 20 -70.67 52.36 6.19
C ILE A 20 -69.18 52.81 6.20
N SER A 21 -68.19 52.19 5.55
CA SER A 21 -68.13 51.27 4.40
C SER A 21 -66.93 50.28 4.53
N PRO A 22 -67.10 48.98 4.19
CA PRO A 22 -66.00 48.03 4.06
C PRO A 22 -65.62 47.79 2.59
N SER A 23 -64.79 48.65 1.99
CA SER A 23 -64.25 48.40 0.64
C SER A 23 -62.73 48.54 0.46
N GLU A 24 -61.96 48.93 1.49
CA GLU A 24 -60.52 49.24 1.31
C GLU A 24 -59.55 48.47 2.21
N ARG A 25 -59.94 47.33 2.76
CA ARG A 25 -59.02 46.51 3.59
C ARG A 25 -58.97 45.03 3.22
N ARG A 26 -59.03 44.71 1.92
CA ARG A 26 -58.96 43.32 1.43
C ARG A 26 -57.94 43.12 0.30
N ARG A 27 -56.78 43.78 0.35
CA ARG A 27 -55.74 43.65 -0.69
C ARG A 27 -54.31 43.38 -0.22
N GLU A 28 -54.08 43.01 1.05
CA GLU A 28 -52.72 42.66 1.50
C GLU A 28 -52.53 41.23 2.06
N ASP A 29 -53.59 40.48 2.36
CA ASP A 29 -53.42 39.16 3.01
C ASP A 29 -53.19 37.97 2.06
N ASN A 30 -53.19 38.17 0.73
CA ASN A 30 -53.03 37.07 -0.24
C ASN A 30 -51.61 36.91 -0.82
N SER A 31 -50.68 37.80 -0.47
CA SER A 31 -49.28 37.71 -0.93
C SER A 31 -48.40 36.91 0.04
N SER A 32 -48.60 37.08 1.36
CA SER A 32 -47.80 36.42 2.40
C SER A 32 -48.07 34.91 2.53
N SER A 33 -49.31 34.47 2.29
CA SER A 33 -49.72 33.06 2.37
C SER A 33 -49.17 32.21 1.22
N ASN A 34 -49.08 32.78 0.02
CA ASN A 34 -48.50 32.11 -1.15
C ASN A 34 -46.98 31.96 -1.00
N VAL A 35 -46.25 33.00 -0.59
CA VAL A 35 -44.78 32.94 -0.40
C VAL A 35 -44.39 31.90 0.66
N GLY A 36 -45.09 31.84 1.80
CA GLY A 36 -44.86 30.83 2.84
C GLY A 36 -45.19 29.40 2.40
N PHE A 37 -46.18 29.21 1.54
CA PHE A 37 -46.54 27.90 0.96
C PHE A 37 -45.48 27.41 -0.04
N PHE A 38 -44.99 28.29 -0.92
CA PHE A 38 -43.92 27.96 -1.87
C PHE A 38 -42.59 27.65 -1.17
N ILE A 39 -42.24 28.39 -0.11
CA ILE A 39 -41.05 28.11 0.71
C ILE A 39 -41.21 26.75 1.42
N LYS A 40 -42.33 26.51 2.12
CA LYS A 40 -42.56 25.22 2.80
C LYS A 40 -42.53 24.03 1.84
N ARG A 41 -43.10 24.16 0.64
CA ARG A 41 -43.09 23.10 -0.38
C ARG A 41 -41.70 22.86 -0.97
N ARG A 42 -40.93 23.93 -1.22
CA ARG A 42 -39.53 23.87 -1.68
C ARG A 42 -38.62 23.20 -0.66
N TRP A 43 -38.72 23.57 0.61
CA TRP A 43 -37.94 22.93 1.68
C TRP A 43 -38.35 21.46 1.89
N ARG A 44 -39.63 21.12 1.78
CA ARG A 44 -40.09 19.71 1.82
C ARG A 44 -39.51 18.87 0.68
N CYS A 45 -39.44 19.40 -0.54
CA CYS A 45 -38.78 18.70 -1.66
C CYS A 45 -37.27 18.55 -1.43
N ILE A 46 -36.60 19.59 -0.94
CA ILE A 46 -35.15 19.55 -0.64
C ILE A 46 -34.86 18.50 0.44
N PHE A 47 -35.61 18.48 1.55
CA PHE A 47 -35.45 17.47 2.60
C PHE A 47 -35.76 16.05 2.10
N GLY A 48 -36.76 15.88 1.24
CA GLY A 48 -37.07 14.60 0.61
C GLY A 48 -35.93 14.09 -0.29
N VAL A 49 -35.35 14.97 -1.11
CA VAL A 49 -34.20 14.63 -1.97
C VAL A 49 -32.96 14.34 -1.12
N LEU A 50 -32.66 15.14 -0.09
CA LEU A 50 -31.53 14.89 0.82
C LEU A 50 -31.68 13.57 1.57
N SER A 51 -32.88 13.23 2.05
CA SER A 51 -33.17 11.94 2.68
C SER A 51 -32.98 10.78 1.71
N ALA A 52 -33.50 10.89 0.48
CA ALA A 52 -33.31 9.87 -0.55
C ALA A 52 -31.83 9.69 -0.93
N LEU A 53 -31.06 10.78 -1.02
CA LEU A 53 -29.62 10.74 -1.25
C LEU A 53 -28.88 10.08 -0.09
N LEU A 54 -29.23 10.39 1.17
CA LEU A 54 -28.64 9.76 2.35
C LEU A 54 -28.94 8.25 2.41
N MET A 55 -30.15 7.84 2.04
CA MET A 55 -30.51 6.42 1.96
C MET A 55 -29.75 5.72 0.83
N ALA A 56 -29.63 6.35 -0.34
CA ALA A 56 -28.86 5.83 -1.46
C ALA A 56 -27.37 5.69 -1.10
N THR A 57 -26.77 6.69 -0.45
CA THR A 57 -25.37 6.61 -0.01
C THR A 57 -25.18 5.55 1.07
N ALA A 58 -26.11 5.39 2.02
CA ALA A 58 -26.05 4.32 3.01
C ALA A 58 -26.09 2.92 2.37
N VAL A 59 -26.95 2.71 1.37
CA VAL A 59 -27.01 1.43 0.63
C VAL A 59 -25.72 1.18 -0.16
N ILE A 60 -25.16 2.20 -0.81
CA ILE A 60 -23.89 2.09 -1.54
C ILE A 60 -22.75 1.76 -0.59
N LEU A 61 -22.66 2.45 0.55
CA LEU A 61 -21.64 2.19 1.58
C LEU A 61 -21.79 0.79 2.17
N GLY A 62 -23.01 0.36 2.49
CA GLY A 62 -23.28 -0.99 2.97
C GLY A 62 -22.87 -2.06 1.95
N SER A 63 -23.19 -1.86 0.68
CA SER A 63 -22.81 -2.77 -0.41
C SER A 63 -21.28 -2.83 -0.59
N PHE A 64 -20.60 -1.69 -0.50
CA PHE A 64 -19.15 -1.62 -0.58
C PHE A 64 -18.48 -2.34 0.60
N ILE A 65 -19.00 -2.18 1.82
CA ILE A 65 -18.50 -2.90 3.01
C ILE A 65 -18.66 -4.41 2.84
N VAL A 66 -19.83 -4.87 2.39
CA VAL A 66 -20.09 -6.30 2.12
C VAL A 66 -19.13 -6.83 1.06
N PHE A 67 -18.93 -6.10 -0.05
CA PHE A 67 -17.97 -6.47 -1.08
C PHE A 67 -16.54 -6.59 -0.54
N MET A 68 -16.08 -5.63 0.26
CA MET A 68 -14.76 -5.67 0.88
C MET A 68 -14.58 -6.87 1.82
N ILE A 69 -15.63 -7.26 2.57
CA ILE A 69 -15.60 -8.45 3.41
C ILE A 69 -15.50 -9.73 2.57
N LEU A 70 -16.32 -9.86 1.52
CA LEU A 70 -16.29 -11.01 0.61
C LEU A 70 -14.93 -11.16 -0.07
N MET A 71 -14.36 -10.06 -0.58
CA MET A 71 -13.04 -10.05 -1.21
C MET A 71 -11.93 -10.39 -0.20
N SER A 72 -12.05 -9.89 1.05
CA SER A 72 -11.11 -10.23 2.13
C SER A 72 -11.15 -11.73 2.45
N GLU A 73 -12.35 -12.32 2.53
CA GLU A 73 -12.52 -13.75 2.76
C GLU A 73 -11.98 -14.60 1.61
N ALA A 74 -12.28 -14.24 0.36
CA ALA A 74 -11.77 -14.92 -0.81
C ALA A 74 -10.23 -14.92 -0.83
N LYS A 75 -9.62 -13.76 -0.57
CA LYS A 75 -8.16 -13.63 -0.48
C LYS A 75 -7.57 -14.47 0.66
N ARG A 76 -8.23 -14.53 1.82
CA ARG A 76 -7.81 -15.39 2.94
C ARG A 76 -7.87 -16.88 2.59
N ARG A 77 -8.93 -17.33 1.91
CA ARG A 77 -9.07 -18.73 1.48
C ARG A 77 -7.97 -19.12 0.51
N ALA A 78 -7.74 -18.32 -0.54
CA ALA A 78 -6.69 -18.58 -1.52
C ALA A 78 -5.30 -18.71 -0.85
N LYS A 79 -4.95 -17.79 0.07
CA LYS A 79 -3.69 -17.86 0.82
C LYS A 79 -3.59 -19.11 1.70
N THR A 80 -4.70 -19.54 2.29
CA THR A 80 -4.77 -20.74 3.14
C THR A 80 -4.58 -22.00 2.31
N GLU A 81 -5.24 -22.10 1.16
CA GLU A 81 -5.11 -23.23 0.22
C GLU A 81 -3.68 -23.39 -0.29
N GLU A 82 -3.03 -22.29 -0.73
CA GLU A 82 -1.63 -22.30 -1.14
C GLU A 82 -0.70 -22.74 0.01
N THR A 83 -0.90 -22.20 1.21
CA THR A 83 -0.11 -22.57 2.38
C THR A 83 -0.29 -24.06 2.73
N GLN A 84 -1.51 -24.58 2.62
CA GLN A 84 -1.82 -25.97 2.89
C GLN A 84 -1.17 -26.89 1.85
N TYR A 85 -1.23 -26.52 0.57
CA TYR A 85 -0.55 -27.23 -0.51
C TYR A 85 0.96 -27.31 -0.26
N LEU A 86 1.61 -26.18 0.02
CA LEU A 86 3.06 -26.12 0.26
C LEU A 86 3.49 -26.92 1.50
N LYS A 87 2.66 -26.93 2.55
CA LYS A 87 2.89 -27.80 3.72
C LYS A 87 2.76 -29.28 3.37
N GLY A 88 1.78 -29.66 2.57
CA GLY A 88 1.65 -31.04 2.09
C GLY A 88 2.86 -31.50 1.27
N LEU A 89 3.45 -30.60 0.47
CA LEU A 89 4.70 -30.87 -0.25
C LEU A 89 5.87 -31.11 0.73
N VAL A 90 5.99 -30.29 1.77
CA VAL A 90 7.00 -30.45 2.83
C VAL A 90 6.88 -31.82 3.50
N ASP A 91 5.65 -32.24 3.83
CA ASP A 91 5.41 -33.54 4.44
C ASP A 91 5.77 -34.70 3.49
N THR A 92 5.42 -34.56 2.21
CA THR A 92 5.79 -35.54 1.17
C THR A 92 7.30 -35.71 1.07
N ILE A 93 8.05 -34.61 1.06
CA ILE A 93 9.53 -34.64 1.00
C ILE A 93 10.09 -35.32 2.25
N ASN A 94 9.64 -34.92 3.45
CA ASN A 94 10.17 -35.44 4.71
C ASN A 94 9.83 -36.91 4.96
N ASN A 95 8.77 -37.44 4.33
CA ASN A 95 8.38 -38.84 4.44
C ASN A 95 9.08 -39.76 3.41
N ALA A 96 9.81 -39.21 2.46
CA ALA A 96 10.58 -40.01 1.51
C ALA A 96 11.76 -40.72 2.22
N SER A 97 12.10 -41.92 1.76
CA SER A 97 13.05 -42.80 2.46
C SER A 97 14.52 -42.42 2.32
N ASP A 98 14.88 -41.53 1.38
CA ASP A 98 16.28 -41.18 1.05
C ASP A 98 16.49 -39.66 0.98
N VAL A 99 16.04 -38.94 2.02
CA VAL A 99 16.27 -37.49 2.13
C VAL A 99 17.39 -37.19 3.13
N ARG A 100 18.44 -36.52 2.65
CA ARG A 100 19.58 -36.07 3.47
C ARG A 100 19.40 -34.66 4.04
N TRP A 101 18.25 -34.05 3.80
CA TRP A 101 17.90 -32.71 4.24
C TRP A 101 16.45 -32.71 4.75
N LYS A 102 16.14 -31.75 5.62
CA LYS A 102 14.80 -31.60 6.21
C LYS A 102 14.10 -30.40 5.61
N ALA A 103 12.94 -30.64 4.99
CA ALA A 103 12.09 -29.57 4.48
C ALA A 103 11.31 -28.90 5.62
N ARG A 104 11.13 -27.58 5.54
CA ARG A 104 10.20 -26.81 6.36
C ARG A 104 9.50 -25.79 5.50
N PHE A 105 8.22 -25.53 5.81
CA PHE A 105 7.47 -24.48 5.13
C PHE A 105 8.09 -23.11 5.47
N ASN A 106 8.54 -22.41 4.43
CA ASN A 106 9.04 -21.04 4.54
C ASN A 106 8.04 -20.08 3.89
N PRO A 107 7.27 -19.29 4.67
CA PRO A 107 6.30 -18.34 4.12
C PRO A 107 6.95 -17.24 3.28
N PHE A 108 8.26 -17.02 3.40
CA PHE A 108 9.03 -16.04 2.62
C PHE A 108 9.58 -16.62 1.30
N GLY A 109 9.51 -17.94 1.11
CA GLY A 109 9.96 -18.63 -0.11
C GLY A 109 8.94 -18.63 -1.26
N ILE A 110 7.77 -18.04 -1.03
CA ILE A 110 6.66 -17.98 -1.99
C ILE A 110 6.84 -16.74 -2.86
N ARG A 111 7.77 -16.78 -3.83
CA ARG A 111 7.96 -15.69 -4.79
C ARG A 111 7.07 -15.92 -6.00
N VAL A 112 6.21 -14.94 -6.30
CA VAL A 112 5.28 -14.93 -7.45
C VAL A 112 5.88 -14.21 -8.67
N GLN A 113 7.20 -14.07 -8.74
CA GLN A 113 7.82 -13.39 -9.88
C GLN A 113 8.35 -14.39 -10.90
N ASP A 114 7.88 -14.23 -12.13
CA ASP A 114 8.33 -14.98 -13.28
C ASP A 114 9.74 -14.46 -13.66
N PHE A 115 10.78 -15.16 -13.19
CA PHE A 115 12.18 -14.84 -13.49
C PHE A 115 12.60 -15.33 -14.88
N SER A 116 11.66 -15.46 -15.83
CA SER A 116 11.95 -15.88 -17.20
C SER A 116 12.66 -14.78 -18.00
N HIS A 117 13.80 -14.28 -17.53
CA HIS A 117 14.64 -13.38 -18.31
C HIS A 117 15.55 -14.20 -19.21
N LYS A 118 15.36 -14.06 -20.52
CA LYS A 118 16.26 -14.63 -21.52
C LYS A 118 17.52 -13.77 -21.58
N SER A 119 18.52 -14.08 -20.78
CA SER A 119 19.80 -13.36 -20.81
C SER A 119 20.44 -13.48 -22.20
N LEU A 120 20.53 -12.35 -22.93
CA LEU A 120 21.40 -12.25 -24.08
C LEU A 120 22.85 -12.25 -23.58
N LYS A 121 23.46 -13.45 -23.61
CA LYS A 121 24.90 -13.63 -23.40
C LYS A 121 25.61 -12.98 -24.59
N ASN A 122 26.09 -11.74 -24.44
CA ASN A 122 27.07 -11.20 -25.38
C ASN A 122 28.39 -11.91 -25.09
N LEU A 123 28.59 -13.03 -25.79
CA LEU A 123 29.65 -14.00 -25.53
C LEU A 123 31.06 -13.45 -25.82
N THR A 124 31.21 -12.40 -26.61
CA THR A 124 32.51 -11.97 -27.13
C THR A 124 33.35 -11.23 -26.08
N ALA A 125 32.79 -10.20 -25.44
CA ALA A 125 33.50 -9.44 -24.40
C ALA A 125 33.79 -10.29 -23.14
N ILE A 126 32.89 -11.22 -22.83
CA ILE A 126 33.06 -12.19 -21.75
C ILE A 126 34.24 -13.12 -22.03
N LYS A 127 34.35 -13.65 -23.26
CA LYS A 127 35.44 -14.56 -23.66
C LYS A 127 36.81 -13.90 -23.55
N GLU A 128 36.92 -12.64 -23.95
CA GLU A 128 38.18 -11.89 -23.91
C GLU A 128 38.67 -11.66 -22.48
N TYR A 129 37.76 -11.30 -21.57
CA TYR A 129 38.10 -11.13 -20.15
C TYR A 129 38.42 -12.46 -19.45
N VAL A 130 37.64 -13.52 -19.70
CA VAL A 130 37.91 -14.85 -19.12
C VAL A 130 39.27 -15.40 -19.57
N ALA A 131 39.63 -15.22 -20.85
CA ALA A 131 40.94 -15.61 -21.36
C ALA A 131 42.11 -14.86 -20.68
N HIS A 132 41.84 -13.69 -20.08
CA HIS A 132 42.82 -12.98 -19.25
C HIS A 132 42.93 -13.59 -17.85
N LEU A 133 41.82 -14.02 -17.26
CA LEU A 133 41.75 -14.63 -15.91
C LEU A 133 42.32 -16.04 -15.85
N GLU A 134 42.22 -16.83 -16.91
CA GLU A 134 42.76 -18.20 -16.98
C GLU A 134 44.29 -18.25 -16.79
N ARG A 135 44.99 -17.11 -16.88
CA ARG A 135 46.44 -17.02 -16.74
C ARG A 135 46.94 -16.99 -15.28
N GLU A 136 46.07 -16.84 -14.28
CA GLU A 136 46.46 -16.63 -12.87
C GLU A 136 46.06 -17.77 -11.91
N LEU A 137 45.42 -18.84 -12.39
CA LEU A 137 45.06 -19.98 -11.54
C LEU A 137 46.25 -20.95 -11.45
N GLU A 138 47.10 -20.78 -10.43
CA GLU A 138 48.03 -21.83 -10.02
C GLU A 138 47.25 -23.03 -9.49
N ASP A 139 47.57 -24.21 -10.01
CA ASP A 139 46.90 -25.46 -9.65
C ASP A 139 47.25 -25.83 -8.19
N PHE A 140 46.27 -25.72 -7.29
CA PHE A 140 46.46 -26.03 -5.87
C PHE A 140 46.25 -27.52 -5.64
N PRO A 141 47.21 -28.27 -5.07
CA PRO A 141 47.11 -29.72 -5.00
C PRO A 141 46.01 -30.15 -4.04
N ASP A 142 45.12 -31.04 -4.50
CA ASP A 142 44.01 -31.61 -3.73
C ASP A 142 44.43 -32.16 -2.36
N SER A 143 45.64 -32.72 -2.27
CA SER A 143 46.22 -33.24 -1.01
C SER A 143 46.32 -32.20 0.11
N LYS A 144 46.34 -30.90 -0.22
CA LYS A 144 46.41 -29.80 0.75
C LYS A 144 45.04 -29.23 1.11
N LEU A 145 43.95 -29.68 0.47
CA LEU A 145 42.61 -29.22 0.79
C LEU A 145 42.10 -29.84 2.09
N PRO A 146 41.52 -29.05 3.01
CA PRO A 146 40.96 -29.58 4.24
C PRO A 146 39.65 -30.33 3.95
N ARG A 147 39.34 -31.35 4.78
CA ARG A 147 38.07 -32.11 4.66
C ARG A 147 36.82 -31.27 4.95
N HIS A 148 36.96 -30.22 5.75
CA HIS A 148 35.90 -29.27 6.09
C HIS A 148 36.49 -27.87 6.05
N PHE A 149 35.73 -26.93 5.53
CA PHE A 149 36.14 -25.53 5.42
C PHE A 149 34.93 -24.63 5.63
N ASP A 150 35.07 -23.66 6.53
CA ASP A 150 34.13 -22.55 6.69
C ASP A 150 34.93 -21.25 6.63
N ALA A 151 34.59 -20.39 5.66
CA ALA A 151 35.24 -19.10 5.48
C ALA A 151 35.09 -18.21 6.73
N ARG A 152 33.95 -18.30 7.43
CA ARG A 152 33.64 -17.54 8.65
C ARG A 152 34.57 -17.89 9.80
N GLU A 153 35.01 -19.14 9.89
CA GLU A 153 35.98 -19.58 10.89
C GLU A 153 37.40 -19.18 10.48
N LYS A 154 37.73 -19.34 9.19
CA LYS A 154 39.07 -19.02 8.66
C LYS A 154 39.40 -17.53 8.73
N TRP A 155 38.44 -16.67 8.41
CA TRP A 155 38.58 -15.22 8.35
C TRP A 155 37.59 -14.53 9.29
N SER A 156 37.59 -14.94 10.56
CA SER A 156 36.66 -14.46 11.59
C SER A 156 36.67 -12.95 11.86
N LEU A 157 37.73 -12.24 11.46
CA LEU A 157 37.84 -10.79 11.57
C LEU A 157 37.24 -10.03 10.38
N CYS A 158 36.60 -10.72 9.42
CA CYS A 158 35.95 -10.12 8.26
C CYS A 158 34.43 -10.19 8.41
N PRO A 159 33.73 -9.16 8.94
CA PRO A 159 32.30 -9.25 9.23
C PRO A 159 31.43 -9.54 8.00
N SER A 160 31.87 -9.13 6.81
CA SER A 160 31.12 -9.29 5.55
C SER A 160 30.80 -10.74 5.23
N ILE A 161 31.68 -11.71 5.58
CA ILE A 161 31.44 -13.13 5.29
C ILE A 161 30.43 -13.79 6.26
N HIS A 162 30.05 -13.09 7.34
CA HIS A 162 29.02 -13.51 8.27
C HIS A 162 27.63 -12.94 7.91
N GLN A 163 27.58 -11.93 7.05
CA GLN A 163 26.35 -11.21 6.74
C GLN A 163 25.51 -11.96 5.70
N ILE A 164 24.21 -12.05 5.95
CA ILE A 164 23.24 -12.63 5.02
C ILE A 164 22.43 -11.49 4.39
N PRO A 165 22.71 -11.10 3.13
CA PRO A 165 21.99 -10.03 2.46
C PRO A 165 20.58 -10.47 2.04
N ASN A 166 19.64 -9.50 1.96
CA ASN A 166 18.30 -9.71 1.44
C ASN A 166 18.10 -8.88 0.16
N GLN A 167 17.84 -9.57 -0.95
CA GLN A 167 17.59 -8.98 -2.27
C GLN A 167 16.16 -8.42 -2.45
N GLY A 168 15.32 -8.48 -1.42
CA GLY A 168 13.94 -7.99 -1.46
C GLY A 168 13.12 -8.57 -2.62
N GLY A 169 12.21 -7.76 -3.17
CA GLY A 169 11.42 -8.09 -4.35
C GLY A 169 12.16 -8.03 -5.69
N CYS A 170 13.49 -7.88 -5.69
CA CYS A 170 14.32 -7.76 -6.88
C CYS A 170 15.23 -9.01 -7.01
N GLY A 171 15.39 -9.53 -8.22
CA GLY A 171 16.22 -10.68 -8.56
C GLY A 171 17.72 -10.41 -8.64
N SER A 172 18.20 -9.23 -8.21
CA SER A 172 19.59 -8.81 -8.39
C SER A 172 20.04 -7.76 -7.36
N SER A 173 21.36 -7.54 -7.26
CA SER A 173 21.98 -6.50 -6.41
C SER A 173 21.79 -5.11 -7.03
N LEU A 174 21.34 -4.13 -6.23
CA LEU A 174 20.86 -2.81 -6.69
C LEU A 174 21.99 -2.01 -7.34
N ASP A 175 23.15 -1.93 -6.68
CA ASP A 175 24.28 -1.11 -7.16
C ASP A 175 24.75 -1.55 -8.56
N VAL A 176 24.78 -2.86 -8.82
CA VAL A 176 25.19 -3.39 -10.12
C VAL A 176 24.11 -3.13 -11.18
N ILE A 177 22.82 -3.35 -10.89
CA ILE A 177 21.77 -3.22 -11.92
C ILE A 177 21.36 -1.78 -12.22
N GLU A 178 21.58 -0.85 -11.29
CA GLU A 178 21.25 0.56 -11.49
C GLU A 178 22.28 1.26 -12.38
N CYS A 179 23.56 0.93 -12.23
CA CYS A 179 24.64 1.58 -12.97
C CYS A 179 25.15 0.76 -14.18
N CYS A 180 25.08 -0.57 -14.14
CA CYS A 180 25.52 -1.42 -15.25
C CYS A 180 24.34 -1.83 -16.15
N SER A 181 24.08 -1.02 -17.18
CA SER A 181 23.00 -1.26 -18.16
C SER A 181 23.13 -2.58 -18.94
N VAL A 182 24.32 -3.18 -18.98
CA VAL A 182 24.59 -4.44 -19.69
C VAL A 182 24.56 -5.67 -18.78
N CYS A 183 24.53 -5.49 -17.45
CA CYS A 183 24.63 -6.56 -16.47
C CYS A 183 23.29 -7.26 -16.22
N GLY A 184 22.17 -6.57 -16.39
CA GLY A 184 20.83 -7.11 -16.17
C GLY A 184 19.89 -6.10 -15.52
N ASN A 185 18.83 -6.60 -14.89
CA ASN A 185 17.85 -5.81 -14.14
C ASN A 185 17.23 -6.65 -13.00
N CYS A 186 16.15 -6.17 -12.36
CA CYS A 186 15.49 -6.89 -11.27
C CYS A 186 14.86 -8.25 -11.65
N PHE A 187 14.76 -8.57 -12.94
CA PHE A 187 14.22 -9.84 -13.41
C PHE A 187 15.32 -10.86 -13.74
N GLY A 188 16.59 -10.49 -13.65
CA GLY A 188 17.73 -11.37 -13.89
C GLY A 188 18.94 -10.63 -14.47
N GLY A 189 20.10 -11.29 -14.48
CA GLY A 189 21.34 -10.72 -14.98
C GLY A 189 22.43 -11.76 -15.28
N ASP A 190 23.59 -11.28 -15.68
CA ASP A 190 24.79 -12.08 -15.98
C ASP A 190 25.89 -11.78 -14.95
N PRO A 191 26.18 -12.72 -14.03
CA PRO A 191 27.19 -12.53 -12.99
C PRO A 191 28.58 -12.20 -13.54
N LEU A 192 28.92 -12.70 -14.73
CA LEU A 192 30.24 -12.48 -15.30
C LEU A 192 30.38 -11.05 -15.84
N LYS A 193 29.32 -10.48 -16.42
CA LYS A 193 29.30 -9.06 -16.79
C LYS A 193 29.40 -8.17 -15.56
N ALA A 194 28.80 -8.56 -14.44
CA ALA A 194 28.94 -7.83 -13.18
C ALA A 194 30.39 -7.81 -12.68
N MET A 195 31.10 -8.94 -12.76
CA MET A 195 32.53 -8.99 -12.41
C MET A 195 33.40 -8.15 -13.36
N VAL A 196 33.13 -8.20 -14.66
CA VAL A 196 33.81 -7.37 -15.66
C VAL A 196 33.56 -5.88 -15.38
N TYR A 197 32.32 -5.49 -15.11
CA TYR A 197 31.95 -4.12 -14.75
C TYR A 197 32.68 -3.65 -13.50
N TRP A 198 32.72 -4.48 -12.46
CA TRP A 198 33.49 -4.18 -11.24
C TRP A 198 34.97 -3.96 -11.53
N ALA A 199 35.58 -4.76 -12.41
CA ALA A 199 36.99 -4.62 -12.76
C ALA A 199 37.30 -3.39 -13.62
N LEU A 200 36.38 -2.99 -14.51
CA LEU A 200 36.59 -1.88 -15.46
C LEU A 200 36.15 -0.52 -14.89
N GLU A 201 35.02 -0.48 -14.20
CA GLU A 201 34.35 0.76 -13.77
C GLU A 201 34.34 0.91 -12.24
N GLY A 202 34.41 -0.20 -11.51
CA GLY A 202 34.27 -0.22 -10.05
C GLY A 202 32.81 -0.25 -9.56
N VAL A 203 32.65 -0.49 -8.26
CA VAL A 203 31.36 -0.44 -7.57
C VAL A 203 31.56 0.32 -6.26
N VAL A 204 30.62 1.20 -5.91
CA VAL A 204 30.67 1.99 -4.67
C VAL A 204 30.33 1.12 -3.45
N THR A 205 30.62 1.63 -2.24
CA THR A 205 30.22 0.93 -1.02
C THR A 205 28.69 0.93 -0.87
N GLY A 206 28.14 -0.23 -0.53
CA GLY A 206 26.73 -0.42 -0.21
C GLY A 206 26.47 -0.71 1.27
N GLY A 207 25.21 -0.95 1.62
CA GLY A 207 24.78 -1.17 3.01
C GLY A 207 24.27 0.09 3.71
N PRO A 208 23.83 0.02 4.97
CA PRO A 208 23.16 1.13 5.66
C PRO A 208 23.98 2.42 5.71
N ASP A 209 25.29 2.30 5.87
CA ASP A 209 26.24 3.41 5.99
C ASP A 209 27.12 3.58 4.73
N GLY A 210 26.76 2.88 3.63
CA GLY A 210 27.47 2.93 2.37
C GLY A 210 27.19 4.19 1.55
N CYS A 211 27.98 4.40 0.50
CA CYS A 211 27.74 5.46 -0.48
C CYS A 211 26.40 5.29 -1.20
N HIS A 212 25.99 4.05 -1.47
CA HIS A 212 24.72 3.74 -2.11
C HIS A 212 23.97 2.61 -1.35
N PRO A 213 23.15 2.96 -0.35
CA PRO A 213 22.39 1.96 0.40
C PRO A 213 21.33 1.24 -0.45
N TYR A 214 21.09 -0.04 -0.16
CA TYR A 214 20.06 -0.83 -0.86
C TYR A 214 18.65 -0.31 -0.51
N THR A 215 17.97 0.31 -1.48
CA THR A 215 16.66 0.95 -1.27
C THR A 215 15.46 0.07 -1.58
N VAL A 216 15.65 -1.06 -2.27
CA VAL A 216 14.54 -1.98 -2.58
C VAL A 216 14.03 -2.53 -1.26
N ASN A 217 12.72 -2.35 -1.03
CA ASN A 217 12.09 -2.77 0.21
C ASN A 217 12.42 -4.24 0.47
N ALA A 218 12.90 -4.49 1.68
CA ALA A 218 13.28 -5.81 2.11
C ALA A 218 12.14 -6.81 1.93
N GLU A 219 10.86 -6.39 1.95
CA GLU A 219 9.60 -7.18 1.91
C GLU A 219 9.80 -8.70 2.10
N CYS A 220 10.59 -9.04 3.10
CA CYS A 220 10.58 -10.27 3.84
C CYS A 220 9.57 -9.90 4.89
N GLY A 221 8.34 -10.42 4.74
CA GLY A 221 7.18 -9.99 5.52
C GLY A 221 7.54 -9.60 6.95
N THR A 222 7.14 -8.38 7.34
CA THR A 222 7.47 -7.82 8.65
C THR A 222 6.89 -8.69 9.78
N PRO A 223 7.65 -8.97 10.85
CA PRO A 223 9.02 -8.51 11.11
C PRO A 223 10.07 -9.61 10.83
N CYS A 224 11.11 -9.21 10.10
CA CYS A 224 12.42 -9.85 10.15
C CYS A 224 13.08 -9.43 11.48
N SER A 225 12.97 -10.29 12.50
CA SER A 225 13.62 -10.06 13.79
C SER A 225 15.14 -10.07 13.61
N ARG A 226 15.79 -8.95 13.98
CA ARG A 226 17.24 -8.90 14.21
C ARG A 226 17.60 -9.99 15.23
N MET A 227 18.45 -10.93 14.84
CA MET A 227 19.31 -11.65 15.79
C MET A 227 20.54 -10.79 16.05
#